data_AF-A0A842MM34-F1
#
_entry.id   AF-A0A842MM34-F1
#
_cell.length_a   1.000
_cell.length_b   1.000
_cell.length_c   1.000
_cell.angle_alpha   90.00
_cell.angle_beta   90.00
_cell.angle_gamma   90.00
#
_symmetry.space_group_name_H-M   'P 1'
#
loop_
_entity.id
_entity.type
_entity.pdbx_description
1 polymer ?
#
loop_
_entity_poly.entity_id
_entity_poly.type
_entity_poly.pdbx_seq_one_letter_code
_entity_poly.pdbx_strand_id
1 'polypeptide(L)' 'MEEMENKKNLVRALLEVQNEIKNPKSSEINPYYRSKYAPLPDILNLVRPLLNKHGLVIYQDVGST' A
#
# COMPACT_ATOMS: atom_id res chain seq x y z
N MET A 1 18.01 -24.03 5.28
CA MET A 1 18.47 -22.76 5.87
C MET A 1 18.12 -21.57 4.96
N GLU A 2 18.35 -21.64 3.65
CA GLU A 2 17.99 -20.57 2.69
C GLU A 2 16.51 -20.15 2.69
N GLU A 3 15.56 -21.10 2.77
CA GLU A 3 14.13 -20.75 2.81
C GLU A 3 13.74 -19.88 4.01
N MET A 4 14.37 -20.12 5.16
CA MET A 4 14.06 -19.38 6.38
C MET A 4 14.64 -17.96 6.34
N GLU A 5 15.79 -17.80 5.69
CA GLU A 5 16.43 -16.51 5.43
C GLU A 5 15.62 -15.68 4.44
N ASN A 6 15.14 -16.30 3.35
CA ASN A 6 14.28 -15.63 2.37
C ASN A 6 12.95 -15.17 2.97
N LYS A 7 12.32 -16.01 3.81
CA LYS A 7 11.10 -15.60 4.53
C LYS A 7 11.37 -14.44 5.49
N LYS A 8 12.48 -14.45 6.22
CA LYS A 8 12.86 -13.33 7.10
C LYS A 8 13.07 -12.03 6.32
N ASN A 9 13.72 -12.09 5.17
CA ASN A 9 13.96 -10.92 4.31
C ASN A 9 12.64 -10.34 3.78
N LEU A 10 11.72 -11.20 3.33
CA LEU A 10 10.38 -10.79 2.89
C LEU A 10 9.58 -10.15 4.03
N VAL A 11 9.55 -10.79 5.20
CA VAL A 11 8.83 -10.28 6.37
C VAL A 11 9.40 -8.94 6.83
N ARG A 12 10.72 -8.76 6.76
CA ARG A 12 11.37 -7.49 7.07
C ARG A 12 10.97 -6.38 6.09
N ALA A 13 11.01 -6.66 4.78
CA ALA A 13 10.57 -5.69 3.77
C ALA A 13 9.10 -5.29 3.96
N LEU A 14 8.23 -6.24 4.29
CA LEU A 14 6.82 -5.98 4.60
C LEU A 14 6.65 -5.12 5.86
N LEU A 15 7.43 -5.38 6.91
CA LEU A 15 7.38 -4.60 8.16
C LEU A 15 7.87 -3.16 7.94
N GLU A 16 8.93 -2.97 7.16
CA GLU A 16 9.46 -1.64 6.82
C GLU A 16 8.44 -0.84 5.99
N VAL A 17 7.81 -1.47 5.00
CA VAL A 17 6.65 -0.90 4.28
C VAL A 17 5.51 -0.55 5.23
N GLN A 18 5.12 -1.45 6.14
CA GLN A 18 4.01 -1.19 7.06
C GLN A 18 4.29 -0.02 8.01
N ASN A 19 5.53 0.15 8.46
CA ASN A 19 5.94 1.28 9.29
C ASN A 19 6.02 2.60 8.50
N GLU A 20 6.41 2.55 7.22
CA GLU A 20 6.49 3.73 6.36
C GLU A 20 5.11 4.15 5.79
N ILE A 21 4.14 3.23 5.71
CA ILE A 21 2.76 3.53 5.29
C ILE A 21 2.17 4.56 6.26
N LYS A 22 1.94 5.76 5.74
CA LYS A 22 1.16 6.79 6.42
C LYS A 22 -0.27 6.74 5.92
N ASN A 23 -1.23 6.89 6.84
CA ASN A 23 -2.64 6.99 6.46
C ASN A 23 -2.80 8.15 5.46
N PRO A 24 -3.34 7.88 4.26
CA PRO A 24 -3.58 8.92 3.28
C PRO A 24 -4.59 9.90 3.86
N LYS A 25 -4.33 11.19 3.71
CA LYS A 25 -5.25 12.23 4.18
C LYS A 25 -6.56 12.07 3.43
N SER A 26 -7.68 12.07 4.16
CA SER A 26 -9.00 12.11 3.54
C SER A 26 -9.20 13.48 2.89
N SER A 27 -8.73 13.60 1.64
CA SER A 27 -8.58 14.86 0.91
C SER A 27 -9.88 15.28 0.22
N GLU A 28 -10.78 14.34 -0.09
CA GLU A 28 -12.04 14.64 -0.77
C GLU A 28 -13.25 14.43 0.16
N ILE A 29 -14.22 15.35 0.08
CA ILE A 29 -15.49 15.28 0.80
C ILE A 29 -16.53 14.78 -0.21
N ASN A 30 -17.15 13.64 0.07
CA ASN A 30 -18.24 13.14 -0.77
C ASN A 30 -19.45 14.10 -0.66
N PRO A 31 -19.90 14.72 -1.76
CA PRO A 31 -21.00 15.70 -1.73
C PRO A 31 -22.35 15.11 -1.31
N TYR A 32 -22.54 13.80 -1.41
CA TYR A 32 -23.78 13.11 -1.03
C TYR A 32 -23.80 12.65 0.43
N TYR A 33 -22.65 12.21 0.96
CA TYR A 33 -22.56 11.60 2.30
C TYR A 33 -21.80 12.46 3.32
N ARG A 34 -21.23 13.61 2.91
CA ARG A 34 -20.36 14.50 3.72
C ARG A 34 -19.19 13.78 4.42
N SER A 35 -18.91 12.54 4.04
CA SER A 35 -17.79 11.76 4.55
C SER A 35 -16.53 12.12 3.78
N LYS A 36 -15.42 12.26 4.50
CA LYS A 36 -14.12 12.43 3.86
C LYS A 36 -13.63 11.07 3.39
N TYR A 37 -13.22 10.95 2.13
CA TYR A 37 -12.58 9.77 1.58
C TYR A 37 -11.17 10.09 1.10
N ALA A 38 -10.30 9.08 1.12
CA ALA A 38 -9.01 9.13 0.46
C ALA A 38 -9.20 8.59 -0.98
N PRO A 39 -8.90 9.37 -2.02
CA PRO A 39 -8.98 8.90 -3.40
C PRO A 39 -8.06 7.69 -3.60
N LEU A 40 -8.54 6.68 -4.33
CA LEU A 40 -7.71 5.56 -4.78
C LEU A 40 -6.38 6.00 -5.42
N PRO A 41 -6.33 7.01 -6.32
CA PRO A 41 -5.06 7.46 -6.89
C PRO A 41 -4.10 8.02 -5.84
N ASP A 42 -4.57 8.72 -4.81
CA ASP A 42 -3.71 9.24 -3.74
C ASP A 42 -3.12 8.10 -2.88
N ILE A 43 -3.91 7.07 -2.61
CA ILE A 43 -3.45 5.85 -1.92
C ILE A 43 -2.37 5.16 -2.77
N LEU A 44 -2.63 4.97 -4.06
CA LEU A 44 -1.69 4.31 -4.98
C LEU A 44 -0.39 5.12 -5.15
N ASN A 45 -0.48 6.45 -5.25
CA ASN A 45 0.69 7.33 -5.37
C ASN A 45 1.56 7.32 -4.10
N LEU A 46 0.96 7.10 -2.92
CA LEU A 46 1.70 6.97 -1.67
C LEU A 46 2.35 5.59 -1.52
N VAL A 47 1.64 4.54 -1.89
CA VAL A 47 2.06 3.15 -1.64
C VAL A 47 3.03 2.62 -2.71
N ARG A 48 2.87 2.99 -4.00
CA ARG A 48 3.75 2.56 -5.10
C ARG A 48 5.24 2.87 -4.89
N PRO A 49 5.66 4.11 -4.55
CA PRO A 49 7.09 4.40 -4.34
C PRO A 49 7.64 3.67 -3.11
N LEU A 50 6.80 3.49 -2.08
CA LEU A 50 7.15 2.77 -0.86
C LEU A 50 7.45 1.30 -1.14
N LEU A 51 6.57 0.63 -1.89
CA LEU A 51 6.73 -0.78 -2.25
C LEU A 51 7.92 -0.99 -3.18
N ASN A 52 8.10 -0.10 -4.18
CA ASN A 52 9.24 -0.16 -5.09
C ASN A 52 10.58 -0.03 -4.37
N LYS A 53 10.67 0.85 -3.36
CA LYS A 53 11.88 1.02 -2.53
C LYS A 53 12.27 -0.28 -1.81
N HIS A 54 11.28 -1.07 -1.43
CA HIS A 54 11.44 -2.33 -0.71
C HIS A 54 11.41 -3.57 -1.62
N GLY A 55 11.41 -3.39 -2.95
CA GLY A 55 11.42 -4.48 -3.93
C GLY A 55 10.10 -5.27 -4.00
N LEU A 56 9.00 -4.69 -3.52
CA LEU A 56 7.68 -5.32 -3.47
C LEU A 56 6.80 -4.81 -4.61
N VAL A 57 5.97 -5.70 -5.17
CA VAL A 57 5.05 -5.37 -6.28
C VAL A 57 3.62 -5.40 -5.75
N ILE A 58 2.82 -4.41 -6.12
CA ILE A 58 1.37 -4.41 -5.92
C ILE A 58 0.68 -4.82 -7.22
N TYR A 59 -0.15 -5.85 -7.13
CA TYR A 59 -1.04 -6.28 -8.20
C TYR A 59 -2.48 -6.06 -7.74
N GLN A 60 -3.25 -5.31 -8.53
CA GLN A 60 -4.67 -5.09 -8.28
C GLN A 60 -5.45 -5.75 -9.41
N ASP A 61 -6.16 -6.82 -9.09
CA ASP A 61 -7.11 -7.44 -10.01
C ASP A 61 -8.42 -6.65 -9.98
N VAL A 62 -8.92 -6.28 -11.15
CA VAL A 62 -10.22 -5.64 -11.34
C VAL A 62 -11.24 -6.73 -11.59
N GLY A 63 -11.54 -7.50 -10.53
CA GLY A 63 -12.43 -8.68 -10.52
C GLY A 63 -13.17 -8.93 -11.83
N SER A 64 -12.61 -9.81 -12.65
CA SER A 64 -13.23 -10.18 -13.93
C SER A 64 -14.56 -10.88 -13.64
N THR A 65 -15.64 -10.36 -14.25
CA THR A 65 -17.03 -10.84 -14.09
C THR A 65 -17.20 -12.29 -14.49
#